data_AF-A0A919RXS8-F1
#
_entry.id   AF-A0A919RXS8-F1
#
_cell.length_a   1.000
_cell.length_b   1.000
_cell.length_c   1.000
_cell.angle_alpha   90.00
_cell.angle_beta   90.00
_cell.angle_gamma   90.00
#
_symmetry.space_group_name_H-M   'P 1'
#
loop_
_entity.id
_entity.type
_entity.pdbx_description
1 polymer ?
#
loop_
_entity_poly.entity_id
_entity_poly.type
_entity_poly.pdbx_seq_one_letter_code
_entity_poly.pdbx_strand_id
1 'polypeptide(L)'
;MKLRNNEFVKVILFALPTFCIGILYLLAFYPGIMTSDSLGQWDQMNTFKLVDWHPVMHTLFNYLITRIWYSPAAIALVQITIISLTFGYAMYIFYSINVNKKLLALLSVLFPLLPPVGLMSISIWKDIPYSAMIFLMTILLLNLYYKGSKLFLKPIFITILVLCSFGILFFRHNGIIPFIATYIGLLIVYKNFTKRIVIMFISILLTFCIIKGPIFSTMGVQPTQKSEALGILVNSIGAVVKDNGNITEAQKEKLNKVMPYKLWGEKYNPYITDSIKFDKRFNSKILSDNPVDFIKLWFEIFKQNPRDIIKAYSKQISLAWQINQPKDGYVYIYEYPIADNHYNLRSIPKNYKLNNYLFNTIDVTSKRPTIFWRPAIFMYLTFIIFLYQFVKVNKKIALVAVPLFFNIASLLISMPAQDYRYLFSNTLIFFAILPMILVKNKQVNL
;
A
#
# COMPACT_ATOMS: atom_id res chain seq x y z
N MET A 1 -28.01 -15.06 19.92
CA MET A 1 -27.87 -13.60 19.70
C MET A 1 -26.99 -12.92 20.77
N LYS A 2 -27.15 -13.19 22.08
CA LYS A 2 -26.34 -12.60 23.18
C LYS A 2 -24.80 -12.77 23.09
N LEU A 3 -24.29 -13.91 22.58
CA LEU A 3 -22.83 -14.15 22.48
C LEU A 3 -22.12 -13.27 21.43
N ARG A 4 -22.82 -12.89 20.36
CA ARG A 4 -22.25 -12.12 19.23
C ARG A 4 -22.03 -10.64 19.60
N ASN A 5 -22.86 -10.11 20.49
CA ASN A 5 -22.71 -8.74 21.00
C ASN A 5 -21.41 -8.55 21.80
N ASN A 6 -20.96 -9.58 22.53
CA ASN A 6 -19.77 -9.48 23.37
C ASN A 6 -18.47 -9.48 22.54
N GLU A 7 -18.43 -10.20 21.41
CA GLU A 7 -17.27 -10.18 20.49
C GLU A 7 -17.07 -8.80 19.86
N PHE A 8 -18.15 -8.24 19.31
CA PHE A 8 -18.12 -6.94 18.64
C PHE A 8 -17.76 -5.79 19.61
N VAL A 9 -18.30 -5.82 20.83
CA VAL A 9 -17.93 -4.85 21.88
C VAL A 9 -16.43 -4.91 22.18
N LYS A 10 -15.82 -6.10 22.27
CA LYS A 10 -14.37 -6.23 22.50
C LYS A 10 -13.55 -5.68 21.35
N VAL A 11 -13.97 -5.89 20.10
CA VAL A 11 -13.33 -5.28 18.93
C VAL A 11 -13.35 -3.76 19.03
N ILE A 12 -14.50 -3.17 19.38
CA ILE A 12 -14.64 -1.71 19.56
C ILE A 12 -13.73 -1.22 20.69
N LEU A 13 -13.69 -1.91 21.83
CA LEU A 13 -12.86 -1.49 22.97
C LEU A 13 -11.36 -1.45 22.61
N PHE A 14 -10.87 -2.44 21.86
CA PHE A 14 -9.47 -2.42 21.39
C PHE A 14 -9.24 -1.41 20.24
N ALA A 15 -10.27 -1.09 19.46
CA ALA A 15 -10.20 -0.09 18.39
C ALA A 15 -10.22 1.36 18.90
N LEU A 16 -10.85 1.60 20.06
CA LEU A 16 -11.15 2.94 20.56
C LEU A 16 -9.91 3.84 20.70
N PRO A 17 -8.77 3.41 21.26
CA PRO A 17 -7.59 4.28 21.35
C PRO A 17 -7.09 4.73 19.97
N THR A 18 -7.05 3.82 19.00
CA THR A 18 -6.64 4.13 17.61
C THR A 18 -7.59 5.13 16.97
N PHE A 19 -8.89 4.93 17.16
CA PHE A 19 -9.89 5.85 16.64
C PHE A 19 -9.73 7.25 17.25
N CYS A 20 -9.66 7.35 18.58
CA CYS A 20 -9.52 8.62 19.28
C CYS A 20 -8.26 9.39 18.88
N ILE A 21 -7.10 8.72 18.81
CA ILE A 21 -5.86 9.37 18.39
C ILE A 21 -5.90 9.75 16.91
N GLY A 22 -6.51 8.93 16.05
CA GLY A 22 -6.76 9.29 14.65
C GLY A 22 -7.58 10.57 14.52
N ILE A 23 -8.63 10.74 15.35
CA ILE A 23 -9.40 11.98 15.40
C ILE A 23 -8.55 13.17 15.85
N LEU A 24 -7.65 12.99 16.83
CA LEU A 24 -6.74 14.07 17.25
C LEU A 24 -5.82 14.52 16.10
N TYR A 25 -5.27 13.58 15.32
CA TYR A 25 -4.52 13.91 14.10
C TYR A 25 -5.40 14.64 13.09
N LEU A 26 -6.63 14.17 12.85
CA LEU A 26 -7.55 14.82 11.91
C LEU A 26 -7.90 16.25 12.32
N LEU A 27 -8.11 16.51 13.61
CA LEU A 27 -8.36 17.86 14.13
C LEU A 27 -7.13 18.77 14.00
N ALA A 28 -5.94 18.21 14.20
CA ALA A 28 -4.68 18.93 14.10
C ALA A 28 -4.36 19.32 12.64
N PHE A 29 -4.62 18.44 11.69
CA PHE A 29 -4.31 18.65 10.26
C PHE A 29 -5.57 18.84 9.41
N TYR A 30 -6.64 19.36 10.01
CA TYR A 30 -7.95 19.45 9.37
C TYR A 30 -7.90 20.24 8.03
N PRO A 31 -8.62 19.79 6.98
CA PRO A 31 -9.53 18.63 6.92
C PRO A 31 -8.84 17.29 6.60
N GLY A 32 -7.52 17.22 6.61
CA GLY A 32 -6.74 16.07 6.21
C GLY A 32 -5.53 16.51 5.38
N ILE A 33 -4.72 15.53 4.96
CA ILE A 33 -3.54 15.78 4.13
C ILE A 33 -3.85 15.41 2.68
N MET A 34 -3.52 16.31 1.76
CA MET A 34 -3.71 16.12 0.33
C MET A 34 -2.46 16.57 -0.43
N THR A 35 -2.09 15.81 -1.45
CA THR A 35 -1.05 16.19 -2.41
C THR A 35 -1.67 16.44 -3.79
N SER A 36 -0.85 16.76 -4.78
CA SER A 36 -1.25 16.79 -6.20
C SER A 36 -2.03 15.55 -6.64
N ASP A 37 -1.62 14.34 -6.25
CA ASP A 37 -2.35 13.08 -6.53
C ASP A 37 -3.80 13.13 -6.00
N SER A 38 -3.95 13.54 -4.74
CA SER A 38 -5.26 13.61 -4.06
C SER A 38 -6.14 14.69 -4.66
N LEU A 39 -5.56 15.86 -4.96
CA LEU A 39 -6.25 16.97 -5.61
C LEU A 39 -6.68 16.61 -7.03
N GLY A 40 -5.87 15.84 -7.76
CA GLY A 40 -6.24 15.29 -9.06
C GLY A 40 -7.44 14.34 -8.97
N GLN A 41 -7.49 13.46 -7.97
CA GLN A 41 -8.68 12.62 -7.76
C GLN A 41 -9.89 13.42 -7.25
N TRP A 42 -9.65 14.48 -6.47
CA TRP A 42 -10.71 15.41 -6.05
C TRP A 42 -11.29 16.15 -7.26
N ASP A 43 -10.47 16.58 -8.22
CA ASP A 43 -10.95 17.16 -9.48
C ASP A 43 -11.80 16.15 -10.26
N GLN A 44 -11.27 14.94 -10.47
CA GLN A 44 -11.97 13.89 -11.23
C GLN A 44 -13.34 13.52 -10.66
N MET A 45 -13.52 13.51 -9.33
CA MET A 45 -14.83 13.22 -8.75
C MET A 45 -15.84 14.37 -8.88
N ASN A 46 -15.38 15.60 -9.10
CA ASN A 46 -16.24 16.77 -9.33
C ASN A 46 -16.54 16.98 -10.81
N THR A 47 -15.58 16.71 -11.70
CA THR A 47 -15.70 16.92 -13.14
C THR A 47 -16.18 15.68 -13.89
N PHE A 48 -16.08 14.49 -13.28
CA PHE A 48 -16.28 13.19 -13.93
C PHE A 48 -15.42 12.95 -15.18
N LYS A 49 -14.34 13.72 -15.34
CA LYS A 49 -13.30 13.47 -16.36
C LYS A 49 -12.34 12.41 -15.84
N LEU A 50 -12.78 11.16 -15.87
CA LEU A 50 -12.10 10.04 -15.23
C LEU A 50 -10.86 9.58 -16.03
N VAL A 51 -9.71 9.57 -15.37
CA VAL A 51 -8.44 9.06 -15.91
C VAL A 51 -7.87 8.05 -14.92
N ASP A 52 -7.65 6.82 -15.39
CA ASP A 52 -7.26 5.69 -14.55
C ASP A 52 -5.79 5.69 -14.13
N TRP A 53 -5.06 6.79 -14.40
CA TRP A 53 -3.70 7.05 -13.90
C TRP A 53 -3.60 6.81 -12.38
N HIS A 54 -4.61 7.31 -11.66
CA HIS A 54 -4.95 6.80 -10.34
C HIS A 54 -6.21 5.95 -10.47
N PRO A 55 -6.36 4.86 -9.70
CA PRO A 55 -7.48 3.95 -9.88
C PRO A 55 -8.83 4.66 -9.74
N VAL A 56 -9.64 4.62 -10.80
CA VAL A 56 -10.93 5.31 -10.86
C VAL A 56 -11.87 4.87 -9.75
N MET A 57 -11.83 3.59 -9.36
CA MET A 57 -12.65 3.09 -8.26
C MET A 57 -12.32 3.75 -6.92
N HIS A 58 -11.07 4.18 -6.69
CA HIS A 58 -10.75 4.99 -5.50
C HIS A 58 -11.37 6.39 -5.60
N THR A 59 -11.36 7.00 -6.78
CA THR A 59 -12.05 8.28 -7.03
C THR A 59 -13.56 8.15 -6.77
N LEU A 60 -14.20 7.09 -7.28
CA LEU A 60 -15.63 6.84 -7.06
C LEU A 60 -15.94 6.50 -5.60
N PHE A 61 -15.06 5.79 -4.90
CA PHE A 61 -15.17 5.54 -3.47
C PHE A 61 -15.17 6.85 -2.66
N ASN A 62 -14.24 7.76 -2.99
CA ASN A 62 -14.19 9.10 -2.38
C ASN A 62 -15.44 9.93 -2.72
N TYR A 63 -15.90 9.87 -3.97
CA TYR A 63 -17.15 10.50 -4.39
C TYR A 63 -18.34 10.04 -3.53
N LEU A 64 -18.51 8.72 -3.34
CA LEU A 64 -19.61 8.18 -2.53
C LEU A 64 -19.55 8.64 -1.06
N ILE A 65 -18.35 8.66 -0.46
CA ILE A 65 -18.17 9.15 0.92
C ILE A 65 -18.54 10.63 1.01
N THR A 66 -18.09 11.44 0.04
CA THR A 66 -18.32 12.88 0.04
C THR A 66 -19.77 13.29 -0.26
N ARG A 67 -20.63 12.36 -0.69
CA ARG A 67 -22.09 12.57 -0.73
C ARG A 67 -22.72 12.71 0.64
N ILE A 68 -22.15 12.09 1.67
CA ILE A 68 -22.61 12.21 3.06
C ILE A 68 -22.10 13.52 3.66
N TRP A 69 -20.81 13.78 3.45
CA TRP A 69 -20.15 15.00 3.91
C TRP A 69 -19.07 15.41 2.91
N TYR A 70 -19.30 16.52 2.20
CA TYR A 70 -18.40 17.03 1.18
C TYR A 70 -17.15 17.68 1.81
N SER A 71 -16.23 16.84 2.27
CA SER A 71 -14.98 17.25 2.91
C SER A 71 -13.95 16.12 2.86
N PRO A 72 -12.65 16.43 2.67
CA PRO A 72 -11.57 15.45 2.82
C PRO A 72 -11.62 14.72 4.18
N ALA A 73 -12.13 15.40 5.22
CA ALA A 73 -12.25 14.84 6.57
C ALA A 73 -13.22 13.66 6.63
N ALA A 74 -14.21 13.58 5.75
CA ALA A 74 -15.10 12.43 5.65
C ALA A 74 -14.35 11.17 5.20
N ILE A 75 -13.44 11.33 4.23
CA ILE A 75 -12.60 10.25 3.72
C ILE A 75 -11.61 9.80 4.81
N ALA A 76 -10.94 10.75 5.47
CA ALA A 76 -10.06 10.46 6.61
C ALA A 76 -10.80 9.71 7.73
N LEU A 77 -12.03 10.10 8.06
CA LEU A 77 -12.83 9.43 9.09
C LEU A 77 -13.12 7.96 8.74
N VAL A 78 -13.43 7.68 7.47
CA VAL A 78 -13.60 6.30 6.98
C VAL A 78 -12.28 5.52 7.09
N GLN A 79 -11.15 6.11 6.70
CA GLN A 79 -9.83 5.48 6.80
C GLN A 79 -9.46 5.17 8.26
N ILE A 80 -9.60 6.13 9.17
CA ILE A 80 -9.39 5.98 10.62
C ILE A 80 -10.26 4.83 11.15
N THR A 81 -11.53 4.77 10.75
CA THR A 81 -12.47 3.74 11.20
C THR A 81 -12.01 2.35 10.74
N ILE A 82 -11.66 2.18 9.46
CA ILE A 82 -11.22 0.89 8.91
C ILE A 82 -9.94 0.41 9.61
N ILE A 83 -8.94 1.29 9.75
CA ILE A 83 -7.66 0.95 10.40
C ILE A 83 -7.89 0.58 11.87
N SER A 84 -8.69 1.37 12.60
CA SER A 84 -8.98 1.14 14.02
C SER A 84 -9.72 -0.16 14.24
N LEU A 85 -10.78 -0.44 13.46
CA LEU A 85 -11.54 -1.69 13.57
C LEU A 85 -10.69 -2.91 13.17
N THR A 86 -9.83 -2.79 12.18
CA THR A 86 -8.93 -3.88 11.78
C THR A 86 -7.93 -4.20 12.88
N PHE A 87 -7.33 -3.17 13.49
CA PHE A 87 -6.42 -3.36 14.62
C PHE A 87 -7.15 -3.94 15.85
N GLY A 88 -8.33 -3.39 16.19
CA GLY A 88 -9.15 -3.90 17.29
C GLY A 88 -9.57 -5.35 17.06
N TYR A 89 -9.83 -5.74 15.81
CA TYR A 89 -10.14 -7.11 15.45
C TYR A 89 -8.92 -8.04 15.58
N ALA A 90 -7.73 -7.59 15.20
CA ALA A 90 -6.48 -8.33 15.45
C ALA A 90 -6.29 -8.60 16.95
N MET A 91 -6.42 -7.58 17.79
CA MET A 91 -6.32 -7.72 19.24
C MET A 91 -7.39 -8.66 19.80
N TYR A 92 -8.62 -8.59 19.28
CA TYR A 92 -9.69 -9.52 19.65
C TYR A 92 -9.34 -10.97 19.31
N ILE A 93 -8.75 -11.25 18.14
CA ILE A 93 -8.32 -12.60 17.76
C ILE A 93 -7.34 -13.14 18.81
N PHE A 94 -6.31 -12.37 19.16
CA PHE A 94 -5.33 -12.76 20.19
C PHE A 94 -5.96 -12.93 21.58
N TYR A 95 -6.86 -12.02 21.96
CA TYR A 95 -7.63 -12.14 23.20
C TYR A 95 -8.43 -13.46 23.22
N SER A 96 -9.05 -13.83 22.11
CA SER A 96 -9.89 -15.02 21.98
C SER A 96 -9.11 -16.34 21.99
N ILE A 97 -7.78 -16.29 21.90
CA ILE A 97 -6.86 -17.43 22.09
C ILE A 97 -6.05 -17.28 23.39
N ASN A 98 -6.54 -16.48 24.34
CA ASN A 98 -6.01 -16.31 25.69
C ASN A 98 -4.62 -15.65 25.76
N VAL A 99 -4.26 -14.79 24.81
CA VAL A 99 -3.12 -13.88 25.01
C VAL A 99 -3.44 -12.88 26.13
N ASN A 100 -2.42 -12.50 26.92
CA ASN A 100 -2.56 -11.63 28.08
C ASN A 100 -3.28 -10.32 27.75
N LYS A 101 -4.45 -10.08 28.37
CA LYS A 101 -5.28 -8.88 28.16
C LYS A 101 -4.58 -7.56 28.46
N LYS A 102 -3.66 -7.51 29.44
CA LYS A 102 -2.91 -6.29 29.78
C LYS A 102 -1.96 -5.89 28.65
N LEU A 103 -1.31 -6.88 28.04
CA LEU A 103 -0.46 -6.66 26.87
C LEU A 103 -1.29 -6.16 25.68
N LEU A 104 -2.43 -6.79 25.40
CA LEU A 104 -3.28 -6.37 24.28
C LEU A 104 -3.83 -4.95 24.48
N ALA A 105 -4.21 -4.60 25.71
CA ALA A 105 -4.60 -3.22 26.06
C ALA A 105 -3.43 -2.24 25.88
N LEU A 106 -2.23 -2.59 26.35
CA LEU A 106 -1.03 -1.78 26.17
C LEU A 106 -0.72 -1.54 24.69
N LEU A 107 -0.73 -2.59 23.87
CA LEU A 107 -0.50 -2.49 22.43
C LEU A 107 -1.56 -1.64 21.73
N SER A 108 -2.82 -1.71 22.18
CA SER A 108 -3.91 -0.87 21.66
C SER A 108 -3.68 0.62 21.93
N VAL A 109 -3.00 0.97 23.03
CA VAL A 109 -2.60 2.36 23.33
C VAL A 109 -1.33 2.76 22.59
N LEU A 110 -0.32 1.89 22.53
CA LEU A 110 0.98 2.22 21.92
C LEU A 110 0.93 2.32 20.39
N PHE A 111 0.16 1.46 19.73
CA PHE A 111 0.06 1.42 18.28
C PHE A 111 -0.30 2.78 17.65
N PRO A 112 -1.37 3.47 18.06
CA PRO A 112 -1.71 4.77 17.47
C PRO A 112 -0.82 5.93 17.88
N LEU A 113 0.05 5.77 18.90
CA LEU A 113 1.04 6.80 19.28
C LEU A 113 2.21 6.87 18.29
N LEU A 114 2.33 5.89 17.39
CA LEU A 114 3.31 5.92 16.30
C LEU A 114 2.93 7.03 15.31
N PRO A 115 3.81 8.03 15.06
CA PRO A 115 3.50 9.11 14.13
C PRO A 115 3.05 8.67 12.73
N PRO A 116 3.62 7.59 12.14
CA PRO A 116 3.12 7.09 10.86
C PRO A 116 1.67 6.61 10.89
N VAL A 117 1.19 6.03 12.00
CA VAL A 117 -0.18 5.53 12.11
C VAL A 117 -1.15 6.70 12.09
N GLY A 118 -0.90 7.73 12.92
CA GLY A 118 -1.73 8.94 12.96
C GLY A 118 -1.71 9.70 11.63
N LEU A 119 -0.53 10.02 11.12
CA LEU A 119 -0.37 10.84 9.92
C LEU A 119 -0.95 10.16 8.67
N MET A 120 -0.64 8.89 8.45
CA MET A 120 -1.12 8.17 7.26
C MET A 120 -2.64 7.97 7.30
N SER A 121 -3.25 7.80 8.47
CA SER A 121 -4.70 7.59 8.60
C SER A 121 -5.54 8.80 8.17
N ILE A 122 -4.91 9.98 8.02
CA ILE A 122 -5.57 11.21 7.59
C ILE A 122 -5.09 11.71 6.21
N SER A 123 -4.17 10.96 5.57
CA SER A 123 -3.67 11.27 4.24
C SER A 123 -4.60 10.71 3.18
N ILE A 124 -5.14 11.59 2.32
CA ILE A 124 -6.15 11.22 1.31
C ILE A 124 -5.47 10.64 0.06
N TRP A 125 -4.57 9.68 0.26
CA TRP A 125 -3.92 8.94 -0.81
C TRP A 125 -4.59 7.58 -0.98
N LYS A 126 -4.71 7.12 -2.23
CA LYS A 126 -5.16 5.75 -2.60
C LYS A 126 -4.41 4.63 -1.85
N ASP A 127 -3.17 4.91 -1.47
CA ASP A 127 -2.26 3.98 -0.80
C ASP A 127 -2.71 3.64 0.63
N ILE A 128 -3.44 4.55 1.27
CA ILE A 128 -3.90 4.38 2.66
C ILE A 128 -5.05 3.37 2.75
N PRO A 129 -6.20 3.54 2.05
CA PRO A 129 -7.24 2.52 2.07
C PRO A 129 -6.74 1.21 1.46
N TYR A 130 -5.86 1.24 0.45
CA TYR A 130 -5.21 0.03 -0.04
C TYR A 130 -4.38 -0.70 1.03
N SER A 131 -3.52 0.02 1.76
CA SER A 131 -2.73 -0.55 2.86
C SER A 131 -3.62 -1.10 3.97
N ALA A 132 -4.75 -0.43 4.26
CA ALA A 132 -5.75 -0.91 5.20
C ALA A 132 -6.42 -2.21 4.72
N MET A 133 -6.64 -2.40 3.42
CA MET A 133 -7.17 -3.65 2.86
C MET A 133 -6.12 -4.77 2.91
N ILE A 134 -4.84 -4.51 2.61
CA ILE A 134 -3.76 -5.50 2.80
C ILE A 134 -3.67 -5.92 4.27
N PHE A 135 -3.73 -4.95 5.18
CA PHE A 135 -3.76 -5.20 6.62
C PHE A 135 -4.97 -6.05 7.02
N LEU A 136 -6.19 -5.68 6.59
CA LEU A 136 -7.41 -6.43 6.86
C LEU A 136 -7.34 -7.85 6.30
N MET A 137 -6.84 -8.04 5.08
CA MET A 137 -6.65 -9.36 4.48
C MET A 137 -5.73 -10.22 5.35
N THR A 138 -4.59 -9.70 5.78
CA THR A 138 -3.70 -10.41 6.72
C THR A 138 -4.42 -10.81 8.01
N ILE A 139 -5.23 -9.92 8.60
CA ILE A 139 -5.98 -10.23 9.83
C ILE A 139 -7.13 -11.23 9.58
N LEU A 140 -7.78 -11.22 8.42
CA LEU A 140 -8.78 -12.23 8.04
C LEU A 140 -8.13 -13.62 7.89
N LEU A 141 -6.95 -13.69 7.28
CA LEU A 141 -6.18 -14.93 7.18
C LEU A 141 -5.66 -15.39 8.55
N LEU A 142 -5.27 -14.47 9.42
CA LEU A 142 -4.91 -14.77 10.81
C LEU A 142 -6.10 -15.37 11.58
N ASN A 143 -7.32 -14.84 11.36
CA ASN A 143 -8.52 -15.42 11.95
C ASN A 143 -8.79 -16.83 11.40
N LEU A 144 -8.62 -17.06 10.10
CA LEU A 144 -8.71 -18.39 9.49
C LEU A 144 -7.67 -19.36 10.04
N TYR A 145 -6.47 -18.89 10.31
CA TYR A 145 -5.40 -19.68 10.89
C TYR A 145 -5.76 -20.16 12.30
N TYR A 146 -6.27 -19.28 13.17
CA TYR A 146 -6.58 -19.64 14.57
C TYR A 146 -7.98 -20.23 14.80
N LYS A 147 -9.00 -19.82 14.03
CA LYS A 147 -10.39 -20.29 14.19
C LYS A 147 -10.79 -21.38 13.21
N GLY A 148 -9.92 -21.68 12.24
CA GLY A 148 -10.11 -22.76 11.28
C GLY A 148 -11.05 -22.44 10.11
N SER A 149 -11.15 -23.41 9.20
CA SER A 149 -11.82 -23.27 7.89
C SER A 149 -13.34 -23.14 7.96
N LYS A 150 -13.97 -23.47 9.11
CA LYS A 150 -15.43 -23.29 9.31
C LYS A 150 -15.87 -21.83 9.13
N LEU A 151 -14.96 -20.85 9.22
CA LEU A 151 -15.27 -19.46 8.89
C LEU A 151 -15.77 -19.27 7.46
N PHE A 152 -15.37 -20.11 6.50
CA PHE A 152 -15.89 -20.05 5.14
C PHE A 152 -17.40 -20.30 5.08
N LEU A 153 -18.00 -20.92 6.10
CA LEU A 153 -19.45 -21.12 6.19
C LEU A 153 -20.19 -19.90 6.74
N LYS A 154 -19.50 -18.91 7.31
CA LYS A 154 -20.11 -17.71 7.90
C LYS A 154 -20.30 -16.63 6.82
N PRO A 155 -21.54 -16.21 6.49
CA PRO A 155 -21.79 -15.22 5.44
C PRO A 155 -21.03 -13.90 5.67
N ILE A 156 -21.04 -13.39 6.90
CA ILE A 156 -20.33 -12.15 7.25
C ILE A 156 -18.83 -12.22 6.96
N PHE A 157 -18.20 -13.37 7.19
CA PHE A 157 -16.78 -13.54 6.93
C PHE A 157 -16.51 -13.52 5.42
N ILE A 158 -17.33 -14.21 4.63
CA ILE A 158 -17.24 -14.21 3.18
C ILE A 158 -17.45 -12.80 2.62
N THR A 159 -18.46 -12.07 3.10
CA THR A 159 -18.73 -10.70 2.66
C THR A 159 -17.52 -9.79 2.93
N ILE A 160 -16.97 -9.81 4.14
CA ILE A 160 -15.80 -8.98 4.47
C ILE A 160 -14.58 -9.39 3.64
N LEU A 161 -14.36 -10.70 3.43
CA LEU A 161 -13.27 -11.19 2.59
C LEU A 161 -13.39 -10.72 1.14
N VAL A 162 -14.59 -10.81 0.56
CA VAL A 162 -14.87 -10.37 -0.82
C VAL A 162 -14.69 -8.86 -0.96
N LEU A 163 -15.25 -8.06 -0.04
CA LEU A 163 -15.09 -6.60 -0.06
C LEU A 163 -13.62 -6.18 0.10
N CYS A 164 -12.88 -6.86 0.99
CA CYS A 164 -11.45 -6.66 1.16
C CYS A 164 -10.67 -6.98 -0.12
N SER A 165 -10.98 -8.10 -0.78
CA SER A 165 -10.39 -8.47 -2.09
C SER A 165 -10.67 -7.43 -3.17
N PHE A 166 -11.89 -6.90 -3.24
CA PHE A 166 -12.21 -5.80 -4.15
C PHE A 166 -11.40 -4.54 -3.83
N GLY A 167 -11.29 -4.17 -2.56
CA GLY A 167 -10.46 -3.03 -2.15
C GLY A 167 -8.99 -3.20 -2.54
N ILE A 168 -8.41 -4.39 -2.41
CA ILE A 168 -7.05 -4.70 -2.88
C ILE A 168 -6.93 -4.50 -4.39
N LEU A 169 -7.87 -5.05 -5.18
CA LEU A 169 -7.82 -4.98 -6.64
C LEU A 169 -8.07 -3.56 -7.20
N PHE A 170 -8.96 -2.81 -6.56
CA PHE A 170 -9.48 -1.57 -7.11
C PHE A 170 -8.79 -0.31 -6.58
N PHE A 171 -8.19 -0.33 -5.39
CA PHE A 171 -7.51 0.86 -4.86
C PHE A 171 -6.09 1.04 -5.37
N ARG A 172 -5.45 -0.02 -5.88
CA ARG A 172 -4.15 0.05 -6.58
C ARG A 172 -4.01 -0.98 -7.68
N HIS A 173 -3.40 -0.57 -8.80
CA HIS A 173 -3.14 -1.45 -9.95
C HIS A 173 -2.23 -2.64 -9.61
N ASN A 174 -1.24 -2.46 -8.72
CA ASN A 174 -0.36 -3.55 -8.28
C ASN A 174 -1.03 -4.52 -7.28
N GLY A 175 -2.27 -4.26 -6.85
CA GLY A 175 -3.04 -5.13 -5.95
C GLY A 175 -3.40 -6.49 -6.54
N ILE A 176 -3.33 -6.66 -7.86
CA ILE A 176 -3.56 -7.94 -8.54
C ILE A 176 -2.61 -9.04 -8.05
N ILE A 177 -1.34 -8.70 -7.78
CA ILE A 177 -0.30 -9.66 -7.34
C ILE A 177 -0.63 -10.23 -5.95
N PRO A 178 -0.80 -9.44 -4.87
CA PRO A 178 -1.17 -9.98 -3.57
C PRO A 178 -2.56 -10.65 -3.58
N PHE A 179 -3.51 -10.20 -4.40
CA PHE A 179 -4.80 -10.88 -4.56
C PHE A 179 -4.64 -12.30 -5.11
N ILE A 180 -4.00 -12.47 -6.27
CA ILE A 180 -3.81 -13.79 -6.90
C ILE A 180 -3.04 -14.71 -5.96
N ALA A 181 -1.93 -14.23 -5.39
CA ALA A 181 -1.11 -15.02 -4.48
C ALA A 181 -1.90 -15.48 -3.24
N THR A 182 -2.75 -14.62 -2.69
CA THR A 182 -3.59 -14.96 -1.54
C THR A 182 -4.58 -16.07 -1.88
N TYR A 183 -5.27 -15.99 -3.02
CA TYR A 183 -6.23 -17.02 -3.42
C TYR A 183 -5.56 -18.35 -3.79
N ILE A 184 -4.39 -18.32 -4.44
CA ILE A 184 -3.57 -19.52 -4.66
C ILE A 184 -3.20 -20.14 -3.30
N GLY A 185 -2.72 -19.34 -2.34
CA GLY A 185 -2.41 -19.81 -1.00
C GLY A 185 -3.63 -20.41 -0.27
N LEU A 186 -4.80 -19.79 -0.41
CA LEU A 186 -6.06 -20.32 0.12
C LEU A 186 -6.42 -21.68 -0.46
N LEU A 187 -6.27 -21.87 -1.79
CA LEU A 187 -6.52 -23.14 -2.47
C LEU A 187 -5.54 -24.24 -2.03
N ILE A 188 -4.27 -23.89 -1.82
CA ILE A 188 -3.23 -24.82 -1.35
C ILE A 188 -3.53 -25.30 0.08
N VAL A 189 -3.92 -24.39 0.97
CA VAL A 189 -4.08 -24.68 2.42
C VAL A 189 -5.45 -25.24 2.78
N TYR A 190 -6.53 -24.79 2.14
CA TYR A 190 -7.91 -25.11 2.51
C TYR A 190 -8.65 -25.94 1.46
N LYS A 191 -8.07 -27.10 1.11
CA LYS A 191 -8.58 -28.03 0.07
C LYS A 191 -10.05 -28.45 0.25
N ASN A 192 -10.54 -28.53 1.48
CA ASN A 192 -11.94 -28.89 1.77
C ASN A 192 -12.94 -27.80 1.32
N PHE A 193 -12.47 -26.58 1.04
CA PHE A 193 -13.27 -25.45 0.61
C PHE A 193 -12.93 -24.97 -0.81
N THR A 194 -12.17 -25.77 -1.58
CA THR A 194 -11.72 -25.42 -2.95
C THR A 194 -12.83 -24.87 -3.82
N LYS A 195 -13.98 -25.54 -3.93
CA LYS A 195 -15.11 -25.08 -4.76
C LYS A 195 -15.55 -23.67 -4.38
N ARG A 196 -15.69 -23.37 -3.08
CA ARG A 196 -16.11 -22.06 -2.59
C ARG A 196 -15.04 -21.00 -2.86
N ILE A 197 -13.76 -21.33 -2.65
CA ILE A 197 -12.63 -20.42 -2.89
C ILE A 197 -12.50 -20.11 -4.39
N VAL A 198 -12.63 -21.11 -5.27
CA VAL A 198 -12.61 -20.94 -6.73
C VAL A 198 -13.77 -20.07 -7.19
N ILE A 199 -14.99 -20.33 -6.71
CA ILE A 199 -16.15 -19.48 -7.04
C ILE A 199 -15.88 -18.03 -6.64
N MET A 200 -15.43 -17.79 -5.41
CA MET A 200 -15.08 -16.43 -4.96
C MET A 200 -14.01 -15.80 -5.86
N PHE A 201 -12.93 -16.52 -6.14
CA PHE A 201 -11.83 -16.03 -6.98
C PHE A 201 -12.32 -15.62 -8.37
N ILE A 202 -13.04 -16.52 -9.04
CA ILE A 202 -13.57 -16.28 -10.39
C ILE A 202 -14.60 -15.16 -10.37
N SER A 203 -15.55 -15.15 -9.44
CA SER A 203 -16.56 -14.08 -9.35
C SER A 203 -15.93 -12.71 -9.15
N ILE A 204 -14.92 -12.59 -8.27
CA ILE A 204 -14.21 -11.33 -8.04
C ILE A 204 -13.44 -10.92 -9.28
N LEU A 205 -12.70 -11.84 -9.91
CA LEU A 205 -11.89 -11.55 -11.09
C LEU A 205 -12.76 -11.15 -12.29
N LEU A 206 -13.87 -11.86 -12.52
CA LEU A 206 -14.85 -11.51 -13.55
C LEU A 206 -15.43 -10.12 -13.30
N THR A 207 -15.84 -9.83 -12.06
CA THR A 207 -16.34 -8.50 -11.69
C THR A 207 -15.29 -7.41 -11.93
N PHE A 208 -14.03 -7.67 -11.57
CA PHE A 208 -12.92 -6.77 -11.84
C PHE A 208 -12.73 -6.51 -13.34
N CYS A 209 -12.72 -7.56 -14.16
CA CYS A 209 -12.59 -7.45 -15.63
C CYS A 209 -13.78 -6.74 -16.28
N ILE A 210 -15.01 -6.99 -15.81
CA ILE A 210 -16.22 -6.31 -16.29
C ILE A 210 -16.17 -4.82 -15.95
N ILE A 211 -15.76 -4.47 -14.73
CA ILE A 211 -15.63 -3.07 -14.32
C ILE A 211 -14.53 -2.36 -15.12
N LYS A 212 -13.31 -2.90 -15.14
CA LYS A 212 -12.15 -2.29 -15.82
C LYS A 212 -12.25 -2.31 -17.35
N GLY A 213 -13.02 -3.23 -17.92
CA GLY A 213 -13.22 -3.38 -19.35
C GLY A 213 -14.46 -2.62 -19.82
N PRO A 214 -15.61 -3.30 -20.03
CA PRO A 214 -16.78 -2.70 -20.64
C PRO A 214 -17.32 -1.49 -19.88
N ILE A 215 -17.40 -1.54 -18.54
CA ILE A 215 -17.99 -0.40 -17.77
C ILE A 215 -17.11 0.85 -17.88
N PHE A 216 -15.79 0.71 -17.72
CA PHE A 216 -14.88 1.85 -17.85
C PHE A 216 -14.87 2.41 -19.28
N SER A 217 -14.95 1.54 -20.29
CA SER A 217 -15.06 1.94 -21.69
C SER A 217 -16.35 2.75 -21.95
N THR A 218 -17.51 2.28 -21.47
CA THR A 218 -18.78 3.02 -21.63
C THR A 218 -18.82 4.33 -20.86
N MET A 219 -18.10 4.41 -19.73
CA MET A 219 -17.93 5.65 -18.97
C MET A 219 -16.90 6.63 -19.57
N GLY A 220 -16.24 6.25 -20.68
CA GLY A 220 -15.21 7.08 -21.31
C GLY A 220 -13.95 7.27 -20.47
N VAL A 221 -13.66 6.34 -19.55
CA VAL A 221 -12.47 6.38 -18.68
C VAL A 221 -11.21 6.30 -19.53
N GLN A 222 -10.33 7.28 -19.38
CA GLN A 222 -9.04 7.26 -20.07
C GLN A 222 -8.07 6.29 -19.40
N PRO A 223 -7.48 5.33 -20.12
CA PRO A 223 -6.57 4.35 -19.54
C PRO A 223 -5.24 4.99 -19.11
N THR A 224 -4.56 4.36 -18.15
CA THR A 224 -3.18 4.75 -17.80
C THR A 224 -2.24 4.48 -18.99
N GLN A 225 -1.27 5.37 -19.21
CA GLN A 225 -0.22 5.13 -20.19
C GLN A 225 0.62 3.90 -19.79
N LYS A 226 0.83 2.97 -20.73
CA LYS A 226 1.60 1.73 -20.46
C LYS A 226 3.06 2.02 -20.08
N SER A 227 3.61 3.17 -20.51
CA SER A 227 4.93 3.67 -20.12
C SER A 227 5.13 3.77 -18.61
N GLU A 228 4.05 3.97 -17.84
CA GLU A 228 4.13 4.08 -16.38
C GLU A 228 4.64 2.81 -15.72
N ALA A 229 4.23 1.65 -16.23
CA ALA A 229 4.70 0.35 -15.73
C ALA A 229 6.20 0.11 -16.02
N LEU A 230 6.78 0.85 -16.97
CA LEU A 230 8.17 0.71 -17.40
C LEU A 230 9.10 1.71 -16.70
N GLY A 231 8.59 2.54 -15.78
CA GLY A 231 9.33 3.65 -15.19
C GLY A 231 10.67 3.28 -14.56
N ILE A 232 10.75 2.13 -13.86
CA ILE A 232 12.00 1.67 -13.27
C ILE A 232 13.02 1.20 -14.32
N LEU A 233 12.54 0.60 -15.41
CA LEU A 233 13.39 0.16 -16.52
C LEU A 233 13.97 1.37 -17.24
N VAL A 234 13.12 2.35 -17.53
CA VAL A 234 13.53 3.67 -18.06
C VAL A 234 14.60 4.30 -17.17
N ASN A 235 14.34 4.39 -15.85
CA ASN A 235 15.28 5.03 -14.94
C ASN A 235 16.64 4.29 -14.87
N SER A 236 16.63 2.95 -14.92
CA SER A 236 17.88 2.18 -14.90
C SER A 236 18.75 2.37 -16.14
N ILE A 237 18.18 2.65 -17.33
CA ILE A 237 18.96 3.04 -18.52
C ILE A 237 19.63 4.39 -18.29
N GLY A 238 18.95 5.33 -17.64
CA GLY A 238 19.53 6.61 -17.24
C GLY A 238 20.80 6.44 -16.39
N ALA A 239 20.82 5.44 -15.50
CA ALA A 239 22.00 5.11 -14.72
C ALA A 239 23.17 4.64 -15.58
N VAL A 240 22.90 3.73 -16.54
CA VAL A 240 23.92 3.21 -17.48
C VAL A 240 24.50 4.36 -18.30
N VAL A 241 23.67 5.27 -18.81
CA VAL A 241 24.14 6.43 -19.59
C VAL A 241 24.96 7.38 -18.71
N LYS A 242 24.53 7.64 -17.47
CA LYS A 242 25.26 8.51 -16.54
C LYS A 242 26.65 7.96 -16.20
N ASP A 243 26.73 6.65 -15.98
CA ASP A 243 27.97 5.98 -15.58
C ASP A 243 28.85 5.59 -16.80
N ASN A 244 28.51 6.08 -18.00
CA ASN A 244 29.19 5.78 -19.28
C ASN A 244 29.32 4.27 -19.57
N GLY A 245 28.27 3.51 -19.27
CA GLY A 245 28.21 2.07 -19.56
C GLY A 245 28.20 1.75 -21.06
N ASN A 246 28.34 0.46 -21.37
CA ASN A 246 28.43 -0.05 -22.74
C ASN A 246 27.05 -0.01 -23.43
N ILE A 247 26.88 0.93 -24.37
CA ILE A 247 25.69 1.08 -25.22
C ILE A 247 26.17 1.20 -26.66
N THR A 248 25.67 0.35 -27.55
CA THR A 248 26.03 0.40 -28.97
C THR A 248 25.36 1.58 -29.68
N GLU A 249 25.92 2.05 -30.79
CA GLU A 249 25.31 3.16 -31.55
C GLU A 249 23.87 2.83 -32.01
N ALA A 250 23.59 1.58 -32.39
CA ALA A 250 22.23 1.14 -32.72
C ALA A 250 21.25 1.22 -31.54
N GLN A 251 21.70 0.91 -30.32
CA GLN A 251 20.88 1.07 -29.11
C GLN A 251 20.66 2.54 -28.78
N LYS A 252 21.71 3.37 -28.91
CA LYS A 252 21.66 4.82 -28.71
C LYS A 252 20.70 5.50 -29.69
N GLU A 253 20.65 5.09 -30.95
CA GLU A 253 19.64 5.55 -31.91
C GLU A 253 18.21 5.21 -31.46
N LYS A 254 17.97 3.98 -30.96
CA LYS A 254 16.67 3.61 -30.41
C LYS A 254 16.30 4.46 -29.18
N LEU A 255 17.26 4.72 -28.29
CA LEU A 255 17.05 5.57 -27.12
C LEU A 255 16.76 7.02 -27.51
N ASN A 256 17.46 7.58 -28.51
CA ASN A 256 17.23 8.93 -29.03
C ASN A 256 15.80 9.15 -29.55
N LYS A 257 15.14 8.10 -30.06
CA LYS A 257 13.72 8.19 -30.46
C LYS A 257 12.83 8.47 -29.25
N VAL A 258 13.14 7.88 -28.10
CA VAL A 258 12.37 8.04 -26.84
C VAL A 258 12.71 9.36 -26.15
N MET A 259 14.00 9.67 -26.02
CA MET A 259 14.50 10.90 -25.40
C MET A 259 15.95 11.14 -25.84
N PRO A 260 16.37 12.39 -26.11
CA PRO A 260 17.76 12.67 -26.49
C PRO A 260 18.78 12.02 -25.56
N TYR A 261 19.72 11.25 -26.12
CA TYR A 261 20.60 10.32 -25.41
C TYR A 261 21.30 10.96 -24.21
N LYS A 262 21.86 12.16 -24.41
CA LYS A 262 22.57 12.91 -23.36
C LYS A 262 21.70 13.15 -22.12
N LEU A 263 20.40 13.38 -22.32
CA LEU A 263 19.49 13.71 -21.23
C LEU A 263 19.18 12.51 -20.33
N TRP A 264 19.34 11.27 -20.80
CA TRP A 264 19.12 10.07 -19.97
C TRP A 264 20.02 10.09 -18.74
N GLY A 265 21.31 10.39 -18.93
CA GLY A 265 22.27 10.52 -17.82
C GLY A 265 22.08 11.80 -17.01
N GLU A 266 21.84 12.94 -17.67
CA GLU A 266 21.64 14.23 -17.00
C GLU A 266 20.40 14.26 -16.10
N LYS A 267 19.31 13.59 -16.52
CA LYS A 267 18.05 13.53 -15.79
C LYS A 267 17.92 12.32 -14.88
N TYR A 268 18.89 11.41 -14.86
CA TYR A 268 18.85 10.25 -13.98
C TYR A 268 18.86 10.66 -12.50
N ASN A 269 17.88 10.14 -11.76
CA ASN A 269 17.85 10.20 -10.31
C ASN A 269 17.77 8.78 -9.73
N PRO A 270 18.67 8.38 -8.81
CA PRO A 270 18.71 7.02 -8.28
C PRO A 270 17.50 6.60 -7.41
N TYR A 271 16.65 7.55 -7.01
CA TYR A 271 15.58 7.32 -6.03
C TYR A 271 14.18 7.73 -6.52
N ILE A 272 14.07 8.32 -7.71
CA ILE A 272 12.79 8.71 -8.32
C ILE A 272 12.83 8.60 -9.85
N THR A 273 11.83 7.96 -10.44
CA THR A 273 11.74 7.75 -11.90
C THR A 273 11.30 9.00 -12.67
N ASP A 274 10.67 9.92 -11.95
CA ASP A 274 9.89 11.02 -12.52
C ASP A 274 10.75 12.07 -13.20
N SER A 275 12.03 12.19 -12.80
CA SER A 275 12.98 13.12 -13.40
C SER A 275 13.20 12.89 -14.90
N ILE A 276 13.17 11.63 -15.34
CA ILE A 276 13.21 11.27 -16.77
C ILE A 276 11.81 11.33 -17.38
N LYS A 277 10.83 10.69 -16.74
CA LYS A 277 9.49 10.48 -17.30
C LYS A 277 8.71 11.77 -17.55
N PHE A 278 8.89 12.79 -16.70
CA PHE A 278 8.21 14.08 -16.84
C PHE A 278 9.06 15.14 -17.57
N ASP A 279 10.22 14.78 -18.13
CA ASP A 279 10.92 15.70 -19.04
C ASP A 279 10.08 15.89 -20.31
N LYS A 280 9.93 17.14 -20.76
CA LYS A 280 9.11 17.49 -21.94
C LYS A 280 9.58 16.80 -23.23
N ARG A 281 10.83 16.35 -23.29
CA ARG A 281 11.42 15.66 -24.44
C ARG A 281 11.34 14.14 -24.32
N PHE A 282 10.76 13.63 -23.24
CA PHE A 282 10.47 12.21 -23.08
C PHE A 282 9.18 11.85 -23.83
N ASN A 283 9.31 11.01 -24.85
CA ASN A 283 8.19 10.54 -25.65
C ASN A 283 7.63 9.23 -25.09
N SER A 284 6.68 9.34 -24.15
CA SER A 284 6.03 8.19 -23.52
C SER A 284 5.17 7.35 -24.49
N LYS A 285 4.76 7.92 -25.62
CA LYS A 285 3.94 7.24 -26.63
C LYS A 285 4.70 6.10 -27.30
N ILE A 286 5.99 6.29 -27.61
CA ILE A 286 6.83 5.25 -28.22
C ILE A 286 6.89 4.00 -27.34
N LEU A 287 7.01 4.18 -26.03
CA LEU A 287 7.00 3.08 -25.07
C LEU A 287 5.63 2.45 -24.90
N SER A 288 4.57 3.26 -25.00
CA SER A 288 3.20 2.78 -24.85
C SER A 288 2.72 1.98 -26.05
N ASP A 289 3.15 2.35 -27.25
CA ASP A 289 2.80 1.69 -28.50
C ASP A 289 3.56 0.35 -28.64
N ASN A 290 4.86 0.31 -28.27
CA ASN A 290 5.71 -0.88 -28.41
C ASN A 290 6.46 -1.26 -27.11
N PRO A 291 5.76 -1.61 -26.02
CA PRO A 291 6.39 -1.88 -24.72
C PRO A 291 7.32 -3.11 -24.75
N VAL A 292 6.99 -4.12 -25.56
CA VAL A 292 7.78 -5.35 -25.69
C VAL A 292 9.16 -5.07 -26.28
N ASP A 293 9.23 -4.22 -27.32
CA ASP A 293 10.50 -3.92 -27.97
C ASP A 293 11.41 -3.07 -27.07
N PHE A 294 10.83 -2.19 -26.26
CA PHE A 294 11.59 -1.48 -25.24
C PHE A 294 12.12 -2.42 -24.15
N ILE A 295 11.31 -3.39 -23.69
CA ILE A 295 11.77 -4.40 -22.72
C ILE A 295 12.92 -5.24 -23.30
N LYS A 296 12.85 -5.61 -24.59
CA LYS A 296 13.95 -6.31 -25.28
C LYS A 296 15.22 -5.45 -25.31
N LEU A 297 15.10 -4.18 -25.72
CA LEU A 297 16.21 -3.22 -25.71
C LEU A 297 16.83 -3.08 -24.32
N TRP A 298 15.99 -2.93 -23.29
CA TRP A 298 16.43 -2.87 -21.90
C TRP A 298 17.21 -4.13 -21.50
N PHE A 299 16.72 -5.31 -21.90
CA PHE A 299 17.38 -6.58 -21.57
C PHE A 299 18.73 -6.75 -22.29
N GLU A 300 18.87 -6.27 -23.53
CA GLU A 300 20.16 -6.22 -24.22
C GLU A 300 21.16 -5.32 -23.48
N ILE A 301 20.73 -4.12 -23.08
CA ILE A 301 21.54 -3.18 -22.30
C ILE A 301 21.89 -3.77 -20.93
N PHE A 302 20.96 -4.49 -20.30
CA PHE A 302 21.18 -5.19 -19.03
C PHE A 302 22.27 -6.24 -19.13
N LYS A 303 22.29 -7.05 -20.19
CA LYS A 303 23.35 -8.06 -20.38
C LYS A 303 24.73 -7.42 -20.53
N GLN A 304 24.80 -6.22 -21.11
CA GLN A 304 26.04 -5.47 -21.27
C GLN A 304 26.46 -4.76 -19.97
N ASN A 305 25.50 -4.35 -19.13
CA ASN A 305 25.71 -3.51 -17.95
C ASN A 305 25.01 -4.05 -16.69
N PRO A 306 25.18 -5.33 -16.31
CA PRO A 306 24.39 -5.94 -15.24
C PRO A 306 24.63 -5.25 -13.88
N ARG A 307 25.88 -4.85 -13.61
CA ARG A 307 26.26 -4.20 -12.34
C ARG A 307 25.56 -2.86 -12.17
N ASP A 308 25.56 -2.02 -13.20
CA ASP A 308 25.02 -0.66 -13.12
C ASP A 308 23.50 -0.69 -12.98
N ILE A 309 22.84 -1.57 -13.74
CA ILE A 309 21.39 -1.76 -13.61
C ILE A 309 21.03 -2.33 -12.24
N ILE A 310 21.70 -3.38 -11.74
CA ILE A 310 21.39 -3.94 -10.41
C ILE A 310 21.59 -2.88 -9.31
N LYS A 311 22.66 -2.08 -9.41
CA LYS A 311 22.93 -0.98 -8.47
C LYS A 311 21.85 0.09 -8.54
N ALA A 312 21.46 0.53 -9.74
CA ALA A 312 20.40 1.51 -9.94
C ALA A 312 19.06 1.02 -9.40
N TYR A 313 18.71 -0.24 -9.72
CA TYR A 313 17.49 -0.88 -9.23
C TYR A 313 17.50 -0.93 -7.71
N SER A 314 18.58 -1.43 -7.09
CA SER A 314 18.73 -1.54 -5.63
C SER A 314 18.57 -0.20 -4.91
N LYS A 315 19.11 0.90 -5.49
CA LYS A 315 18.88 2.26 -4.98
C LYS A 315 17.42 2.68 -5.12
N GLN A 316 16.84 2.50 -6.30
CA GLN A 316 15.45 2.85 -6.60
C GLN A 316 14.47 2.16 -5.65
N ILE A 317 14.72 0.89 -5.28
CA ILE A 317 13.86 0.15 -4.35
C ILE A 317 14.30 0.19 -2.89
N SER A 318 15.25 1.07 -2.53
CA SER A 318 15.88 1.05 -1.21
C SER A 318 14.91 1.21 -0.04
N LEU A 319 13.81 1.96 -0.19
CA LEU A 319 12.77 2.09 0.83
C LEU A 319 12.20 0.73 1.30
N ALA A 320 12.13 -0.25 0.39
CA ALA A 320 11.54 -1.57 0.66
C ALA A 320 12.47 -2.48 1.44
N TRP A 321 13.79 -2.43 1.20
CA TRP A 321 14.73 -3.41 1.73
C TRP A 321 15.83 -2.82 2.62
N GLN A 322 16.21 -1.55 2.47
CA GLN A 322 17.30 -0.98 3.25
C GLN A 322 16.76 -0.34 4.55
N ILE A 323 17.23 -0.81 5.70
CA ILE A 323 16.79 -0.32 7.03
C ILE A 323 17.14 1.16 7.21
N ASN A 324 18.41 1.51 6.99
CA ASN A 324 18.86 2.90 7.07
C ASN A 324 18.56 3.65 5.77
N GLN A 325 18.18 4.92 5.88
CA GLN A 325 18.09 5.79 4.71
C GLN A 325 19.49 5.94 4.08
N PRO A 326 19.62 5.77 2.75
CA PRO A 326 20.87 6.09 2.04
C PRO A 326 21.26 7.55 2.25
N LYS A 327 22.57 7.85 2.33
CA LYS A 327 23.06 9.23 2.53
C LYS A 327 22.62 10.19 1.42
N ASP A 328 22.55 9.67 0.18
CA ASP A 328 22.11 10.36 -1.03
C ASP A 328 20.61 10.17 -1.33
N GLY A 329 19.88 9.48 -0.45
CA GLY A 329 18.46 9.17 -0.59
C GLY A 329 17.57 10.02 0.30
N TYR A 330 16.26 9.86 0.12
CA TYR A 330 15.24 10.54 0.91
C TYR A 330 14.12 9.56 1.32
N VAL A 331 13.26 10.01 2.21
CA VAL A 331 11.94 9.40 2.44
C VAL A 331 10.92 10.51 2.38
N TYR A 332 9.96 10.41 1.48
CA TYR A 332 8.84 11.34 1.43
C TYR A 332 7.73 10.85 2.37
N ILE A 333 7.35 11.74 3.29
CA ILE A 333 6.44 11.42 4.39
C ILE A 333 5.06 12.04 4.15
N TYR A 334 4.98 13.32 3.79
CA TYR A 334 3.73 14.07 3.64
C TYR A 334 3.94 15.41 2.93
N GLU A 335 2.84 16.04 2.52
CA GLU A 335 2.76 17.43 2.07
C GLU A 335 1.79 18.19 2.96
N TYR A 336 2.23 19.33 3.47
CA TYR A 336 1.39 20.20 4.29
C TYR A 336 1.93 21.64 4.24
N PRO A 337 1.07 22.67 4.12
CA PRO A 337 -0.39 22.60 4.00
C PRO A 337 -0.86 22.05 2.65
N ILE A 338 -2.18 21.86 2.48
CA ILE A 338 -2.80 21.54 1.18
C ILE A 338 -2.42 22.64 0.18
N ALA A 339 -1.88 22.25 -0.97
CA ALA A 339 -1.51 23.17 -2.04
C ALA A 339 -2.72 23.96 -2.60
N ASP A 340 -2.44 25.14 -3.16
CA ASP A 340 -3.47 25.99 -3.77
C ASP A 340 -4.26 25.24 -4.85
N ASN A 341 -5.58 25.45 -4.84
CA ASN A 341 -6.52 24.74 -5.70
C ASN A 341 -7.79 25.56 -5.94
N HIS A 342 -8.48 25.27 -7.04
CA HIS A 342 -9.71 25.96 -7.43
C HIS A 342 -10.95 25.55 -6.60
N TYR A 343 -10.81 24.61 -5.66
CA TYR A 343 -11.88 24.13 -4.78
C TYR A 343 -11.89 24.79 -3.40
N ASN A 344 -11.00 25.79 -3.17
CA ASN A 344 -10.83 26.46 -1.88
C ASN A 344 -10.54 25.50 -0.71
N LEU A 345 -10.01 24.31 -0.98
CA LEU A 345 -9.56 23.40 0.06
C LEU A 345 -8.30 23.96 0.70
N ARG A 346 -8.32 24.19 2.01
CA ARG A 346 -7.20 24.74 2.77
C ARG A 346 -7.01 23.98 4.07
N SER A 347 -5.76 23.84 4.49
CA SER A 347 -5.44 23.31 5.81
C SER A 347 -5.76 24.35 6.88
N ILE A 348 -6.79 24.10 7.68
CA ILE A 348 -7.21 24.97 8.76
C ILE A 348 -7.34 24.10 10.03
N PRO A 349 -6.27 23.99 10.84
CA PRO A 349 -6.30 23.26 12.08
C PRO A 349 -7.49 23.64 12.97
N LYS A 350 -8.19 22.66 13.53
CA LYS A 350 -9.22 22.91 14.54
C LYS A 350 -8.62 23.22 15.92
N ASN A 351 -7.35 22.88 16.11
CA ASN A 351 -6.57 23.22 17.30
C ASN A 351 -5.11 23.47 16.93
N TYR A 352 -4.68 24.73 16.94
CA TYR A 352 -3.32 25.13 16.57
C TYR A 352 -2.24 24.65 17.54
N LYS A 353 -2.54 24.56 18.86
CA LYS A 353 -1.59 24.01 19.83
C LYS A 353 -1.31 22.53 19.56
N LEU A 354 -2.36 21.77 19.27
CA LEU A 354 -2.25 20.36 18.90
C LEU A 354 -1.54 20.18 17.55
N ASN A 355 -1.86 21.03 16.56
CA ASN A 355 -1.17 21.06 15.27
C ASN A 355 0.34 21.27 15.44
N ASN A 356 0.75 22.31 16.17
CA ASN A 356 2.17 22.58 16.42
C ASN A 356 2.86 21.41 17.14
N TYR A 357 2.21 20.82 18.15
CA TYR A 357 2.76 19.66 18.87
C TYR A 357 2.98 18.45 17.95
N LEU A 358 1.97 18.08 17.16
CA LEU A 358 2.07 16.93 16.24
C LEU A 358 3.02 17.22 15.07
N PHE A 359 3.03 18.45 14.54
CA PHE A 359 3.98 18.87 13.52
C PHE A 359 5.42 18.76 14.02
N ASN A 360 5.72 19.27 15.23
CA ASN A 360 7.03 19.10 15.86
C ASN A 360 7.39 17.63 16.10
N THR A 361 6.41 16.81 16.51
CA THR A 361 6.61 15.36 16.67
C THR A 361 7.00 14.71 15.34
N ILE A 362 6.34 15.08 14.25
CA ILE A 362 6.66 14.57 12.90
C ILE A 362 8.04 15.06 12.45
N ASP A 363 8.40 16.33 12.69
CA ASP A 363 9.74 16.86 12.37
C ASP A 363 10.86 16.17 13.16
N VAL A 364 10.66 15.90 14.45
CA VAL A 364 11.64 15.15 15.26
C VAL A 364 11.78 13.72 14.76
N THR A 365 10.67 13.06 14.42
CA THR A 365 10.71 11.67 13.96
C THR A 365 11.20 11.53 12.51
N SER A 366 10.97 12.52 11.64
CA SER A 366 11.48 12.54 10.26
C SER A 366 13.01 12.57 10.21
N LYS A 367 13.66 13.21 11.20
CA LYS A 367 15.11 13.18 11.43
C LYS A 367 15.64 11.83 11.91
N ARG A 368 14.75 10.90 12.27
CA ARG A 368 15.07 9.51 12.68
C ARG A 368 14.35 8.51 11.79
N PRO A 369 14.57 8.57 10.46
CA PRO A 369 13.76 7.83 9.49
C PRO A 369 13.85 6.32 9.72
N THR A 370 15.02 5.79 10.09
CA THR A 370 15.22 4.35 10.36
C THR A 370 14.20 3.77 11.35
N ILE A 371 13.81 4.54 12.38
CA ILE A 371 12.94 4.05 13.46
C ILE A 371 11.47 4.16 13.08
N PHE A 372 11.07 5.27 12.45
CA PHE A 372 9.65 5.60 12.26
C PHE A 372 9.20 5.53 10.79
N TRP A 373 10.07 5.92 9.86
CA TRP A 373 9.72 6.20 8.47
C TRP A 373 10.44 5.29 7.46
N ARG A 374 11.05 4.18 7.91
CA ARG A 374 11.66 3.16 7.04
C ARG A 374 10.90 1.85 7.17
N PRO A 375 10.02 1.51 6.21
CA PRO A 375 9.19 0.30 6.25
C PRO A 375 9.99 -1.01 6.27
N ALA A 376 11.25 -0.99 5.82
CA ALA A 376 12.14 -2.15 5.79
C ALA A 376 12.36 -2.77 7.19
N ILE A 377 12.49 -1.97 8.26
CA ILE A 377 12.68 -2.54 9.62
C ILE A 377 11.47 -3.37 10.04
N PHE A 378 10.26 -2.84 9.80
CA PHE A 378 9.01 -3.52 10.12
C PHE A 378 8.80 -4.76 9.24
N MET A 379 9.21 -4.71 7.98
CA MET A 379 9.23 -5.87 7.09
C MET A 379 10.11 -6.99 7.67
N TYR A 380 11.36 -6.71 8.02
CA TYR A 380 12.28 -7.74 8.52
C TYR A 380 11.82 -8.33 9.86
N LEU A 381 11.35 -7.49 10.78
CA LEU A 381 10.81 -7.97 12.06
C LEU A 381 9.55 -8.83 11.84
N THR A 382 8.67 -8.43 10.92
CA THR A 382 7.51 -9.22 10.51
C THR A 382 7.92 -10.56 9.91
N PHE A 383 8.94 -10.56 9.04
CA PHE A 383 9.49 -11.78 8.45
C PHE A 383 10.04 -12.72 9.51
N ILE A 384 10.78 -12.21 10.49
CA ILE A 384 11.31 -13.01 11.61
C ILE A 384 10.18 -13.63 12.44
N ILE A 385 9.12 -12.87 12.76
CA ILE A 385 7.95 -13.39 13.48
C ILE A 385 7.29 -14.51 12.69
N PHE A 386 7.03 -14.32 11.40
CA PHE A 386 6.40 -15.36 10.58
C PHE A 386 7.31 -16.58 10.37
N LEU A 387 8.62 -16.38 10.22
CA LEU A 387 9.58 -17.47 10.09
C LEU A 387 9.65 -18.30 11.37
N TYR A 388 9.70 -17.66 12.54
CA TYR A 388 9.64 -18.34 13.82
C TYR A 388 8.36 -19.18 13.94
N GLN A 389 7.21 -18.60 13.61
CA GLN A 389 5.91 -19.28 13.64
C GLN A 389 5.85 -20.46 12.65
N PHE A 390 6.43 -20.30 11.47
CA PHE A 390 6.48 -21.32 10.44
C PHE A 390 7.31 -22.54 10.88
N VAL A 391 8.47 -22.29 11.49
CA VAL A 391 9.39 -23.32 11.96
C VAL A 391 8.90 -24.00 13.23
N LYS A 392 8.34 -23.23 14.18
CA LYS A 392 8.04 -23.73 15.54
C LYS A 392 6.59 -24.15 15.77
N VAL A 393 5.63 -23.57 15.04
CA VAL A 393 4.20 -23.74 15.35
C VAL A 393 3.47 -24.50 14.25
N ASN A 394 3.23 -23.88 13.09
CA ASN A 394 2.48 -24.51 12.00
C ASN A 394 2.77 -23.83 10.66
N LYS A 395 3.14 -24.63 9.65
CA LYS A 395 3.46 -24.16 8.30
C LYS A 395 2.33 -23.40 7.61
N LYS A 396 1.06 -23.63 8.00
CA LYS A 396 -0.10 -22.87 7.49
C LYS A 396 0.02 -21.37 7.73
N ILE A 397 0.86 -20.93 8.67
CA ILE A 397 1.08 -19.50 8.91
C ILE A 397 1.69 -18.77 7.70
N ALA A 398 2.39 -19.50 6.80
CA ALA A 398 2.90 -18.92 5.57
C ALA A 398 1.81 -18.21 4.77
N LEU A 399 0.57 -18.75 4.78
CA LEU A 399 -0.58 -18.12 4.13
C LEU A 399 -0.91 -16.73 4.70
N VAL A 400 -0.82 -16.56 6.02
CA VAL A 400 -1.11 -15.27 6.68
C VAL A 400 -0.14 -14.17 6.24
N ALA A 401 1.10 -14.57 5.91
CA ALA A 401 2.15 -13.69 5.44
C ALA A 401 2.01 -13.29 3.96
N VAL A 402 1.26 -14.06 3.16
CA VAL A 402 1.17 -13.89 1.70
C VAL A 402 0.74 -12.48 1.27
N PRO A 403 -0.35 -11.87 1.79
CA PRO A 403 -0.80 -10.56 1.32
C PRO A 403 0.28 -9.48 1.43
N LEU A 404 1.02 -9.48 2.56
CA LEU A 404 2.09 -8.52 2.82
C LEU A 404 3.28 -8.74 1.89
N PHE A 405 3.86 -9.94 1.86
CA PHE A 405 5.09 -10.16 1.10
C PHE A 405 4.89 -10.10 -0.41
N PHE A 406 3.72 -10.47 -0.92
CA PHE A 406 3.41 -10.28 -2.34
C PHE A 406 3.05 -8.83 -2.69
N ASN A 407 2.52 -8.03 -1.75
CA ASN A 407 2.45 -6.58 -1.92
C ASN A 407 3.86 -5.98 -2.05
N ILE A 408 4.78 -6.35 -1.15
CA ILE A 408 6.18 -5.91 -1.21
C ILE A 408 6.82 -6.35 -2.52
N ALA A 409 6.67 -7.62 -2.91
CA ALA A 409 7.20 -8.14 -4.18
C ALA A 409 6.69 -7.35 -5.40
N SER A 410 5.41 -6.97 -5.41
CA SER A 410 4.84 -6.12 -6.48
C SER A 410 5.52 -4.75 -6.57
N LEU A 411 5.89 -4.16 -5.43
CA LEU A 411 6.54 -2.86 -5.35
C LEU A 411 8.02 -2.95 -5.72
N LEU A 412 8.70 -4.05 -5.39
CA LEU A 412 10.07 -4.29 -5.85
C LEU A 412 10.18 -4.22 -7.38
N ILE A 413 9.11 -4.53 -8.11
CA ILE A 413 9.09 -4.49 -9.59
C ILE A 413 8.77 -3.09 -10.14
N SER A 414 8.10 -2.23 -9.36
CA SER A 414 7.39 -1.07 -9.91
C SER A 414 7.48 0.23 -9.09
N MET A 415 8.26 0.28 -8.01
CA MET A 415 8.28 1.43 -7.10
C MET A 415 8.88 2.70 -7.76
N PRO A 416 8.09 3.78 -7.94
CA PRO A 416 8.53 4.95 -8.69
C PRO A 416 9.33 5.96 -7.86
N ALA A 417 9.15 5.98 -6.53
CA ALA A 417 9.72 6.97 -5.62
C ALA A 417 9.90 6.42 -4.19
N GLN A 418 10.62 7.14 -3.32
CA GLN A 418 10.80 6.79 -1.90
C GLN A 418 9.64 7.29 -1.01
N ASP A 419 8.41 7.01 -1.41
CA ASP A 419 7.21 7.41 -0.66
C ASP A 419 6.84 6.38 0.43
N TYR A 420 6.83 6.80 1.69
CA TYR A 420 6.50 5.91 2.82
C TYR A 420 5.12 5.23 2.67
N ARG A 421 4.14 5.95 2.10
CA ARG A 421 2.76 5.47 1.90
C ARG A 421 2.66 4.15 1.14
N TYR A 422 3.62 3.82 0.27
CA TYR A 422 3.59 2.59 -0.53
C TYR A 422 3.70 1.32 0.32
N LEU A 423 4.38 1.40 1.46
CA LEU A 423 4.67 0.26 2.34
C LEU A 423 4.11 0.46 3.74
N PHE A 424 3.13 1.35 3.90
CA PHE A 424 2.50 1.63 5.19
C PHE A 424 1.88 0.37 5.83
N SER A 425 1.39 -0.56 5.01
CA SER A 425 0.90 -1.87 5.46
C SER A 425 1.93 -2.67 6.27
N ASN A 426 3.24 -2.52 6.01
CA ASN A 426 4.30 -3.17 6.80
C ASN A 426 4.22 -2.77 8.27
N THR A 427 4.04 -1.47 8.53
CA THR A 427 3.95 -0.91 9.88
C THR A 427 2.67 -1.38 10.56
N LEU A 428 1.53 -1.29 9.88
CA LEU A 428 0.25 -1.74 10.42
C LEU A 428 0.29 -3.22 10.84
N ILE A 429 0.78 -4.08 9.94
CA ILE A 429 0.80 -5.53 10.16
C ILE A 429 1.79 -5.90 11.25
N PHE A 430 3.01 -5.33 11.24
CA PHE A 430 4.03 -5.62 12.24
C PHE A 430 3.49 -5.46 13.67
N PHE A 431 2.93 -4.29 13.98
CA PHE A 431 2.42 -4.00 15.32
C PHE A 431 1.19 -4.84 15.67
N ALA A 432 0.33 -5.15 14.70
CA ALA A 432 -0.84 -5.98 14.93
C ALA A 432 -0.49 -7.45 15.22
N ILE A 433 0.63 -7.97 14.69
CA ILE A 433 1.04 -9.36 14.88
C ILE A 433 2.02 -9.58 16.03
N LEU A 434 2.51 -8.53 16.71
CA LEU A 434 3.40 -8.65 17.86
C LEU A 434 2.94 -9.70 18.91
N PRO A 435 1.64 -9.80 19.26
CA PRO A 435 1.17 -10.82 20.19
C PRO A 435 1.48 -12.27 19.78
N MET A 436 1.69 -12.54 18.49
CA MET A 436 2.02 -13.88 17.98
C MET A 436 3.26 -14.44 18.67
N ILE A 437 4.25 -13.62 19.02
CA ILE A 437 5.50 -14.05 19.66
C ILE A 437 5.23 -14.87 20.94
N LEU A 438 4.10 -14.61 21.61
CA LEU A 438 3.72 -15.24 22.86
C LEU A 438 2.78 -16.45 22.70
N VAL A 439 2.31 -16.73 21.48
CA VAL A 439 1.41 -17.86 21.20
C VAL A 439 2.22 -19.16 21.21
N LYS A 440 1.90 -20.08 22.13
CA LYS A 440 2.59 -21.37 22.30
C LYS A 440 1.96 -22.47 21.43
N ASN A 441 2.77 -23.46 21.04
CA ASN A 441 2.42 -24.60 20.16
C ASN A 441 1.10 -25.33 20.49
N LYS A 442 0.70 -25.40 21.76
CA LYS A 442 -0.49 -26.15 22.19
C LYS A 442 -1.83 -25.52 21.76
N GLN A 443 -1.85 -24.28 21.27
CA GLN A 443 -3.10 -23.55 20.97
C GLN A 443 -3.59 -23.67 19.51
N VAL A 444 -2.85 -24.32 18.60
CA VAL A 444 -3.14 -24.34 17.15
C VAL A 444 -3.64 -25.71 16.64
N ASN A 445 -3.83 -26.69 17.51
CA ASN A 445 -4.44 -27.97 17.13
C ASN A 445 -5.97 -27.89 17.19
N LEU A 446 -6.57 -27.36 16.12
CA LEU A 446 -8.01 -27.48 15.81
C LEU A 446 -8.24 -27.81 14.34
#